data_AF-A0A1Y2DVH9-F1
#
_entry.id   AF-A0A1Y2DVH9-F1
#
_cell.length_a   1.000
_cell.length_b   1.000
_cell.length_c   1.000
_cell.angle_alpha   90.00
_cell.angle_beta   90.00
_cell.angle_gamma   90.00
#
_symmetry.space_group_name_H-M   'P 1'
#
loop_
_entity.id
_entity.type
_entity.pdbx_description
1 polymer ?
#
loop_
_entity_poly.entity_id
_entity_poly.type
_entity_poly.pdbx_seq_one_letter_code
_entity_poly.pdbx_strand_id
1 'polypeptide(L)'
;HFATPLNFSPDPNKVNPQAVESILSLLHAAAREPSVKRFVYNSSVGAAYSPKGGVPVTVMEDSWNDAALEKAWVPPPYEPKRAPYVYAASKVETERAMFKFFGDENPGFSAKSVNPFLSILTFMMAPRSIELTTHSTSMPRQCPRCCNFHVAAALDPNNKGERLLAWAGLFNVNMVLDIPRRRHSDRKFIDDLPPQKPCLSIIGDESRLFGVLKKWGGRDSWISLEQGPRRDES
;
A
#
# COMPACT_ATOMS: atom_id res chain seq x y z
N HIS A 1 -2.63 13.10 -5.05
CA HIS A 1 -1.35 13.41 -4.40
C HIS A 1 -0.54 12.14 -4.19
N PHE A 2 0.69 12.11 -4.72
CA PHE A 2 1.61 10.97 -4.64
C PHE A 2 2.87 11.23 -3.80
N ALA A 3 3.20 12.49 -3.54
CA ALA A 3 4.41 12.81 -2.81
C ALA A 3 4.26 12.45 -1.33
N THR A 4 5.32 11.95 -0.73
CA THR A 4 5.41 11.65 0.70
C THR A 4 6.88 11.69 1.06
N PRO A 5 7.26 12.26 2.21
CA PRO A 5 8.61 12.13 2.73
C PRO A 5 8.97 10.64 2.90
N LEU A 6 9.93 10.15 2.11
CA LEU A 6 10.47 8.79 2.19
C LEU A 6 11.93 8.84 2.69
N ASN A 7 12.13 9.35 3.90
CA ASN A 7 13.46 9.39 4.53
C ASN A 7 13.77 8.14 5.39
N PHE A 8 12.78 7.25 5.59
CA PHE A 8 12.85 6.02 6.41
C PHE A 8 13.51 6.22 7.79
N SER A 9 13.34 7.40 8.39
CA SER A 9 13.82 7.67 9.74
C SER A 9 13.09 6.77 10.75
N PRO A 10 13.80 6.20 11.74
CA PRO A 10 13.17 5.50 12.87
C PRO A 10 12.59 6.45 13.92
N ASP A 11 12.81 7.76 13.80
CA ASP A 11 12.26 8.80 14.67
C ASP A 11 10.95 9.35 14.06
N PRO A 12 9.78 9.12 14.70
CA PRO A 12 8.49 9.56 14.19
C PRO A 12 8.37 11.09 14.11
N ASN A 13 9.06 11.83 14.99
CA ASN A 13 9.01 13.29 15.01
C ASN A 13 9.58 13.91 13.72
N LYS A 14 10.42 13.17 12.98
CA LYS A 14 11.04 13.60 11.71
C LYS A 14 10.25 13.21 10.47
N VAL A 15 9.14 12.50 10.60
CA VAL A 15 8.40 11.92 9.45
C VAL A 15 6.93 12.26 9.54
N ASN A 16 6.31 11.93 10.66
CA ASN A 16 4.87 11.90 10.80
C ASN A 16 4.23 13.30 10.77
N PRO A 17 4.72 14.29 11.55
CA PRO A 17 4.18 15.65 11.48
C PRO A 17 4.30 16.25 10.08
N GLN A 18 5.44 16.06 9.41
CA GLN A 18 5.67 16.57 8.06
C GLN A 18 4.69 15.95 7.05
N ALA A 19 4.41 14.64 7.14
CA ALA A 19 3.47 13.97 6.26
C ALA A 19 2.03 14.49 6.44
N VAL A 20 1.61 14.72 7.68
CA VAL A 20 0.30 15.31 8.02
C VAL A 20 0.20 16.75 7.55
N GLU A 21 1.20 17.58 7.82
CA GLU A 21 1.23 18.98 7.39
C GLU A 21 1.19 19.10 5.85
N SER A 22 1.89 18.19 5.16
CA SER A 22 1.92 18.16 3.70
C SER A 22 0.55 17.90 3.10
N ILE A 23 -0.22 16.92 3.63
CA ILE A 23 -1.55 16.63 3.09
C ILE A 23 -2.54 17.76 3.40
N LEU A 24 -2.52 18.31 4.62
CA LEU A 24 -3.43 19.38 5.03
C LEU A 24 -3.18 20.65 4.20
N SER A 25 -1.92 21.03 4.00
CA SER A 25 -1.56 22.19 3.17
C SER A 25 -2.11 22.06 1.74
N LEU A 26 -2.05 20.87 1.15
CA LEU A 26 -2.59 20.60 -0.19
C LEU A 26 -4.11 20.59 -0.23
N LEU A 27 -4.77 20.08 0.82
CA LEU A 27 -6.22 20.10 0.92
C LEU A 27 -6.75 21.53 1.06
N HIS A 28 -6.11 22.37 1.87
CA HIS A 28 -6.43 23.80 1.96
C HIS A 28 -6.20 24.52 0.63
N ALA A 29 -5.11 24.20 -0.09
CA ALA A 29 -4.89 24.75 -1.43
C ALA A 29 -5.98 24.33 -2.41
N ALA A 30 -6.34 23.03 -2.42
CA ALA A 30 -7.42 22.51 -3.25
C ALA A 30 -8.78 23.14 -2.92
N ALA A 31 -9.05 23.42 -1.64
CA ALA A 31 -10.30 24.04 -1.19
C ALA A 31 -10.46 25.48 -1.70
N ARG A 32 -9.36 26.18 -1.99
CA ARG A 32 -9.37 27.54 -2.57
C ARG A 32 -9.64 27.54 -4.08
N GLU A 33 -9.62 26.38 -4.73
CA GLU A 33 -9.78 26.23 -6.17
C GLU A 33 -11.14 25.62 -6.51
N PRO A 34 -12.16 26.42 -6.91
CA PRO A 34 -13.52 25.91 -7.16
C PRO A 34 -13.62 24.87 -8.28
N SER A 35 -12.60 24.81 -9.14
CA SER A 35 -12.47 23.85 -10.24
C SER A 35 -12.15 22.43 -9.74
N VAL A 36 -11.55 22.28 -8.55
CA VAL A 36 -11.24 20.98 -7.96
C VAL A 36 -12.54 20.31 -7.50
N LYS A 37 -12.82 19.11 -8.01
CA LYS A 37 -14.02 18.33 -7.65
C LYS A 37 -13.72 17.04 -6.89
N ARG A 38 -12.53 16.47 -7.10
CA ARG A 38 -12.08 15.25 -6.42
C ARG A 38 -10.60 15.34 -6.09
N PHE A 39 -10.24 14.84 -4.92
CA PHE A 39 -8.87 14.70 -4.46
C PHE A 39 -8.57 13.22 -4.20
N VAL A 40 -7.53 12.69 -4.85
CA VAL A 40 -7.13 11.28 -4.66
C VAL A 40 -5.80 11.23 -3.92
N TYR A 41 -5.76 10.57 -2.77
CA TYR A 41 -4.53 10.37 -2.00
C TYR A 41 -3.94 8.99 -2.25
N ASN A 42 -2.67 8.93 -2.65
CA ASN A 42 -1.92 7.68 -2.74
C ASN A 42 -1.36 7.32 -1.37
N SER A 43 -2.13 6.57 -0.60
CA SER A 43 -1.78 6.05 0.71
C SER A 43 -0.90 4.79 0.56
N SER A 44 -1.06 3.85 1.47
CA SER A 44 -0.38 2.56 1.48
C SER A 44 -1.27 1.58 2.24
N VAL A 45 -1.16 0.29 1.93
CA VAL A 45 -1.70 -0.77 2.80
C VAL A 45 -1.17 -0.67 4.23
N GLY A 46 -0.01 -0.04 4.44
CA GLY A 46 0.56 0.22 5.75
C GLY A 46 -0.36 1.06 6.65
N ALA A 47 -1.32 1.79 6.08
CA ALA A 47 -2.36 2.46 6.85
C ALA A 47 -3.42 1.49 7.43
N ALA A 48 -3.57 0.30 6.85
CA ALA A 48 -4.56 -0.70 7.24
C ALA A 48 -3.94 -1.90 7.99
N TYR A 49 -2.69 -2.25 7.67
CA TYR A 49 -2.10 -3.52 8.11
C TYR A 49 -0.56 -3.48 8.21
N SER A 50 -0.04 -4.21 9.20
CA SER A 50 1.37 -4.63 9.28
C SER A 50 1.47 -6.16 9.26
N PRO A 51 2.45 -6.75 8.56
CA PRO A 51 2.69 -8.20 8.61
C PRO A 51 2.80 -8.73 10.04
N LYS A 52 1.95 -9.72 10.38
CA LYS A 52 2.02 -10.49 11.63
C LYS A 52 2.33 -11.94 11.28
N GLY A 53 3.49 -12.44 11.71
CA GLY A 53 3.97 -13.76 11.33
C GLY A 53 3.00 -14.88 11.71
N GLY A 54 2.50 -15.60 10.71
CA GLY A 54 1.77 -16.86 10.87
C GLY A 54 0.35 -16.76 11.45
N VAL A 55 -0.19 -15.55 11.62
CA VAL A 55 -1.58 -15.33 12.01
C VAL A 55 -2.33 -14.75 10.82
N PRO A 56 -3.29 -15.48 10.23
CA PRO A 56 -4.11 -14.93 9.18
C PRO A 56 -4.95 -13.76 9.71
N VAL A 57 -4.93 -12.64 9.00
CA VAL A 57 -5.71 -11.44 9.34
C VAL A 57 -6.64 -11.11 8.19
N THR A 58 -7.86 -10.70 8.54
CA THR A 58 -8.82 -10.08 7.62
C THR A 58 -8.64 -8.56 7.65
N VAL A 59 -8.37 -7.95 6.50
CA VAL A 59 -8.18 -6.49 6.37
C VAL A 59 -9.27 -5.92 5.48
N MET A 60 -10.13 -5.08 6.02
CA MET A 60 -11.25 -4.45 5.32
C MET A 60 -11.01 -2.94 5.13
N GLU A 61 -11.87 -2.27 4.38
CA GLU A 61 -11.73 -0.83 4.09
C GLU A 61 -11.82 0.06 5.34
N ASP A 62 -12.40 -0.42 6.43
CA ASP A 62 -12.45 0.24 7.74
C ASP A 62 -11.29 -0.14 8.66
N SER A 63 -10.37 -1.01 8.22
CA SER A 63 -9.24 -1.48 9.04
C SER A 63 -8.14 -0.42 9.14
N TRP A 64 -7.64 -0.20 10.35
CA TRP A 64 -6.57 0.75 10.65
C TRP A 64 -5.40 0.07 11.37
N ASN A 65 -4.19 0.52 11.05
CA ASN A 65 -2.96 -0.03 11.62
C ASN A 65 -2.57 0.67 12.93
N ASP A 66 -3.43 0.65 13.93
CA ASP A 66 -3.17 1.30 15.23
C ASP A 66 -1.93 0.72 15.95
N ALA A 67 -1.67 -0.58 15.76
CA ALA A 67 -0.46 -1.23 16.27
C ALA A 67 0.83 -0.62 15.72
N ALA A 68 0.83 -0.01 14.52
CA ALA A 68 1.99 0.72 14.01
C ALA A 68 2.18 2.06 14.73
N LEU A 69 1.08 2.75 15.08
CA LEU A 69 1.14 4.00 15.85
C LEU A 69 1.76 3.75 17.23
N GLU A 70 1.27 2.74 17.94
CA GLU A 70 1.78 2.33 19.26
C GLU A 70 3.30 2.06 19.21
N LYS A 71 3.77 1.36 18.18
CA LYS A 71 5.19 1.02 18.02
C LYS A 71 6.05 2.18 17.55
N ALA A 72 5.51 3.07 16.71
CA ALA A 72 6.24 4.22 16.20
C ALA A 72 6.54 5.22 17.33
N TRP A 73 5.55 5.49 18.17
CA TRP A 73 5.59 6.55 19.19
C TRP A 73 6.14 6.13 20.56
N VAL A 74 6.70 4.92 20.70
CA VAL A 74 7.47 4.53 21.89
C VAL A 74 8.58 5.56 22.19
N PRO A 75 8.94 5.86 23.44
CA PRO A 75 10.08 6.72 23.75
C PRO A 75 11.41 6.24 23.11
N PRO A 76 12.43 7.11 22.99
CA PRO A 76 13.76 6.71 22.53
C PRO A 76 14.37 5.62 23.42
N PRO A 77 15.31 4.79 22.89
CA PRO A 77 16.04 4.99 21.63
C PRO A 77 15.29 4.58 20.35
N TYR A 78 15.45 5.39 19.29
CA TYR A 78 14.86 5.18 17.97
C TYR A 78 15.71 4.22 17.11
N GLU A 79 15.66 2.94 17.43
CA GLU A 79 16.42 1.91 16.69
C GLU A 79 15.94 1.75 15.23
N PRO A 80 16.84 1.39 14.28
CA PRO A 80 16.50 1.21 12.86
C PRO A 80 15.30 0.28 12.58
N LYS A 81 15.10 -0.74 13.41
CA LYS A 81 13.95 -1.68 13.31
C LYS A 81 12.59 -1.00 13.43
N ARG A 82 12.54 0.25 13.90
CA ARG A 82 11.31 1.04 14.03
C ARG A 82 10.88 1.71 12.73
N ALA A 83 11.78 1.90 11.77
CA ALA A 83 11.49 2.63 10.53
C ALA A 83 10.26 2.10 9.76
N PRO A 84 10.01 0.78 9.65
CA PRO A 84 8.78 0.28 9.03
C PRO A 84 7.50 0.69 9.78
N TYR A 85 7.54 0.74 11.11
CA TYR A 85 6.41 1.19 11.93
C TYR A 85 6.20 2.70 11.84
N VAL A 86 7.28 3.49 11.81
CA VAL A 86 7.21 4.94 11.56
C VAL A 86 6.59 5.23 10.20
N TYR A 87 7.03 4.53 9.15
CA TYR A 87 6.43 4.65 7.82
C TYR A 87 4.94 4.29 7.82
N ALA A 88 4.55 3.16 8.44
CA ALA A 88 3.16 2.76 8.51
C ALA A 88 2.31 3.77 9.31
N ALA A 89 2.82 4.24 10.46
CA ALA A 89 2.21 5.27 11.29
C ALA A 89 1.99 6.57 10.52
N SER A 90 2.98 7.04 9.74
CA SER A 90 2.83 8.25 8.94
C SER A 90 1.69 8.12 7.93
N LYS A 91 1.50 6.93 7.34
CA LYS A 91 0.38 6.65 6.42
C LYS A 91 -0.97 6.62 7.13
N VAL A 92 -1.07 6.04 8.33
CA VAL A 92 -2.28 6.07 9.15
C VAL A 92 -2.67 7.51 9.49
N GLU A 93 -1.74 8.29 10.04
CA GLU A 93 -1.99 9.65 10.51
C GLU A 93 -2.35 10.60 9.37
N THR A 94 -1.65 10.50 8.22
CA THR A 94 -1.93 11.31 7.03
C THR A 94 -3.33 11.01 6.49
N GLU A 95 -3.71 9.74 6.41
CA GLU A 95 -5.03 9.35 5.90
C GLU A 95 -6.16 9.74 6.87
N ARG A 96 -5.96 9.59 8.19
CA ARG A 96 -6.91 10.08 9.20
C ARG A 96 -7.05 11.60 9.19
N ALA A 97 -5.94 12.33 9.08
CA ALA A 97 -5.95 13.79 9.01
C ALA A 97 -6.70 14.29 7.76
N MET A 98 -6.49 13.62 6.62
CA MET A 98 -7.27 13.89 5.41
C MET A 98 -8.76 13.70 5.65
N PHE A 99 -9.21 12.55 6.16
CA PHE A 99 -10.66 12.33 6.38
C PHE A 99 -11.25 13.25 7.43
N LYS A 100 -10.50 13.57 8.49
CA LYS A 100 -10.89 14.56 9.49
C LYS A 100 -11.13 15.94 8.87
N PHE A 101 -10.25 16.39 7.97
CA PHE A 101 -10.43 17.65 7.24
C PHE A 101 -11.78 17.72 6.49
N PHE A 102 -12.22 16.64 5.84
CA PHE A 102 -13.52 16.63 5.16
C PHE A 102 -14.70 16.68 6.14
N GLY A 103 -14.58 16.03 7.30
CA GLY A 103 -15.60 16.08 8.35
C GLY A 103 -15.74 17.46 8.99
N ASP A 104 -14.61 18.14 9.20
CA ASP A 104 -14.57 19.43 9.92
C ASP A 104 -14.82 20.63 9.02
N GLU A 105 -14.21 20.65 7.82
CA GLU A 105 -14.21 21.84 6.95
C GLU A 105 -15.21 21.74 5.80
N ASN A 106 -15.74 20.54 5.52
CA ASN A 106 -16.75 20.27 4.49
C ASN A 106 -16.47 21.00 3.16
N PRO A 107 -15.30 20.76 2.53
CA PRO A 107 -14.91 21.48 1.32
C PRO A 107 -15.82 21.12 0.13
N GLY A 108 -15.87 21.98 -0.90
CA GLY A 108 -16.69 21.78 -2.11
C GLY A 108 -16.25 20.64 -3.05
N PHE A 109 -15.38 19.75 -2.60
CA PHE A 109 -14.88 18.58 -3.32
C PHE A 109 -14.92 17.33 -2.44
N SER A 110 -14.68 16.16 -3.02
CA SER A 110 -14.62 14.89 -2.29
C SER A 110 -13.21 14.32 -2.29
N ALA A 111 -12.88 13.46 -1.32
CA ALA A 111 -11.63 12.69 -1.35
C ALA A 111 -11.84 11.17 -1.34
N LYS A 112 -10.84 10.49 -1.87
CA LYS A 112 -10.64 9.05 -1.72
C LYS A 112 -9.16 8.74 -1.52
N SER A 113 -8.85 7.70 -0.77
CA SER A 113 -7.51 7.12 -0.71
C SER A 113 -7.43 5.87 -1.57
N VAL A 114 -6.28 5.69 -2.23
CA VAL A 114 -5.86 4.42 -2.83
C VAL A 114 -4.72 3.90 -1.98
N ASN A 115 -4.85 2.68 -1.46
CA ASN A 115 -3.89 2.02 -0.59
C ASN A 115 -3.21 0.89 -1.37
N PRO A 116 -2.21 1.19 -2.22
CA PRO A 116 -1.46 0.15 -2.90
C PRO A 116 -0.64 -0.68 -1.90
N PHE A 117 -0.40 -1.94 -2.25
CA PHE A 117 0.66 -2.72 -1.62
C PHE A 117 2.03 -2.38 -2.22
N LEU A 118 3.11 -2.61 -1.45
CA LEU A 118 4.48 -2.38 -1.89
C LEU A 118 4.87 -3.31 -3.05
N SER A 119 5.54 -2.79 -4.10
CA SER A 119 6.09 -3.63 -5.17
C SER A 119 7.21 -4.53 -4.65
N ILE A 120 7.30 -5.72 -5.24
CA ILE A 120 8.50 -6.58 -5.20
C ILE A 120 9.78 -5.78 -5.50
N LEU A 121 9.71 -4.80 -6.41
CA LEU A 121 10.87 -4.03 -6.84
C LEU A 121 11.41 -3.09 -5.74
N THR A 122 10.52 -2.40 -5.03
CA THR A 122 10.90 -1.56 -3.88
C THR A 122 11.45 -2.40 -2.72
N PHE A 123 10.97 -3.63 -2.57
CA PHE A 123 11.47 -4.58 -1.59
C PHE A 123 12.89 -5.11 -1.92
N MET A 124 13.17 -5.41 -3.19
CA MET A 124 14.50 -5.86 -3.64
C MET A 124 15.55 -4.75 -3.62
N MET A 125 15.15 -3.49 -3.80
CA MET A 125 16.08 -2.34 -3.80
C MET A 125 16.37 -1.76 -2.41
N ALA A 126 15.73 -2.26 -1.36
CA ALA A 126 16.07 -1.90 0.01
C ALA A 126 17.10 -2.91 0.57
N PRO A 127 18.40 -2.57 0.64
CA PRO A 127 19.46 -3.53 1.00
C PRO A 127 19.38 -4.07 2.44
N ARG A 128 18.43 -3.59 3.26
CA ARG A 128 18.24 -3.99 4.68
C ARG A 128 16.89 -4.65 4.98
N SER A 129 15.98 -4.78 4.02
CA SER A 129 14.67 -5.45 4.26
C SER A 129 14.70 -6.97 4.09
N ILE A 130 15.83 -7.53 3.61
CA ILE A 130 16.02 -8.98 3.47
C ILE A 130 15.95 -9.67 4.84
N GLU A 131 16.47 -9.06 5.91
CA GLU A 131 16.39 -9.60 7.27
C GLU A 131 14.97 -9.67 7.84
N LEU A 132 14.06 -8.79 7.43
CA LEU A 132 12.65 -8.87 7.83
C LEU A 132 11.89 -10.03 7.16
N THR A 133 12.47 -10.66 6.13
CA THR A 133 11.85 -11.75 5.35
C THR A 133 12.48 -13.11 5.50
N THR A 134 13.59 -13.23 6.23
CA THR A 134 14.08 -14.54 6.68
C THR A 134 13.09 -15.23 7.63
N HIS A 135 12.11 -14.48 8.14
CA HIS A 135 10.97 -14.99 8.89
C HIS A 135 9.76 -15.20 7.96
N SER A 136 9.64 -16.42 7.45
CA SER A 136 8.44 -17.24 7.23
C SER A 136 7.09 -16.59 6.86
N THR A 137 7.01 -15.53 6.05
CA THR A 137 5.75 -14.79 5.82
C THR A 137 5.41 -14.59 4.33
N SER A 138 4.15 -14.87 3.94
CA SER A 138 3.62 -14.44 2.63
C SER A 138 3.18 -12.97 2.66
N MET A 139 3.37 -12.26 1.54
CA MET A 139 3.14 -10.83 1.38
C MET A 139 2.20 -10.57 0.19
N PRO A 140 1.27 -9.60 0.28
CA PRO A 140 0.47 -9.13 -0.85
C PRO A 140 1.32 -8.51 -1.97
N ARG A 141 0.93 -8.70 -3.24
CA ARG A 141 1.59 -8.06 -4.39
C ARG A 141 1.00 -6.68 -4.68
N GLN A 142 1.85 -5.72 -5.07
CA GLN A 142 1.39 -4.50 -5.74
C GLN A 142 0.65 -4.83 -7.04
N CYS A 143 -0.49 -4.16 -7.28
CA CYS A 143 -1.16 -4.24 -8.57
C CYS A 143 -0.29 -3.60 -9.67
N PRO A 144 0.07 -4.32 -10.76
CA PRO A 144 0.88 -3.76 -11.85
C PRO A 144 0.18 -2.63 -12.63
N ARG A 145 -1.09 -2.34 -12.33
CA ARG A 145 -1.88 -1.23 -12.88
C ARG A 145 -2.56 -0.43 -11.77
N CYS A 146 -1.83 -0.12 -10.71
CA CYS A 146 -2.33 0.71 -9.60
C CYS A 146 -2.83 2.10 -10.07
N CYS A 147 -2.39 2.58 -11.23
CA CYS A 147 -2.92 3.78 -11.88
C CYS A 147 -4.43 3.70 -12.14
N ASN A 148 -4.98 2.54 -12.53
CA ASN A 148 -6.41 2.40 -12.82
C ASN A 148 -7.28 2.66 -11.58
N PHE A 149 -6.80 2.30 -10.39
CA PHE A 149 -7.49 2.60 -9.14
C PHE A 149 -7.48 4.10 -8.82
N HIS A 150 -6.41 4.80 -9.19
CA HIS A 150 -6.37 6.27 -9.06
C HIS A 150 -7.32 6.95 -10.02
N VAL A 151 -7.37 6.49 -11.28
CA VAL A 151 -8.32 6.98 -12.29
C VAL A 151 -9.76 6.71 -11.83
N ALA A 152 -10.05 5.49 -11.36
CA ALA A 152 -11.37 5.15 -10.84
C ALA A 152 -11.74 5.97 -9.59
N ALA A 153 -10.79 6.21 -8.68
CA ALA A 153 -11.02 7.09 -7.53
C ALA A 153 -11.32 8.55 -7.96
N ALA A 154 -10.68 9.01 -9.02
CA ALA A 154 -10.82 10.37 -9.53
C ALA A 154 -12.06 10.57 -10.41
N LEU A 155 -12.56 9.53 -11.09
CA LEU A 155 -13.57 9.69 -12.15
C LEU A 155 -14.83 8.85 -11.95
N ASP A 156 -14.79 7.75 -11.20
CA ASP A 156 -15.92 6.82 -11.14
C ASP A 156 -16.96 7.19 -10.07
N PRO A 157 -18.16 7.66 -10.45
CA PRO A 157 -19.20 7.99 -9.48
C PRO A 157 -19.77 6.75 -8.76
N ASN A 158 -19.63 5.56 -9.35
CA ASN A 158 -20.17 4.32 -8.78
C ASN A 158 -19.20 3.65 -7.79
N ASN A 159 -17.96 4.14 -7.72
CA ASN A 159 -16.97 3.64 -6.80
C ASN A 159 -17.25 4.20 -5.40
N LYS A 160 -18.24 3.63 -4.70
CA LYS A 160 -18.69 4.01 -3.35
C LYS A 160 -17.59 3.77 -2.31
N GLY A 161 -17.59 4.51 -1.19
CA GLY A 161 -16.60 4.32 -0.10
C GLY A 161 -15.32 5.15 -0.28
N GLU A 162 -14.60 5.35 0.82
CA GLU A 162 -13.52 6.35 0.91
C GLU A 162 -12.13 5.77 0.62
N ARG A 163 -11.94 4.47 0.82
CA ARG A 163 -10.64 3.79 0.74
C ARG A 163 -10.67 2.67 -0.28
N LEU A 164 -9.62 2.55 -1.10
CA LEU A 164 -9.43 1.49 -2.09
C LEU A 164 -8.17 0.69 -1.77
N LEU A 165 -8.34 -0.50 -1.21
CA LEU A 165 -7.23 -1.41 -0.90
C LEU A 165 -6.76 -2.14 -2.18
N ALA A 166 -5.83 -1.54 -2.94
CA ALA A 166 -5.44 -2.02 -4.27
C ALA A 166 -4.26 -3.01 -4.21
N TRP A 167 -4.55 -4.32 -4.26
CA TRP A 167 -3.55 -5.39 -4.15
C TRP A 167 -3.83 -6.55 -5.10
N ALA A 168 -2.79 -7.26 -5.56
CA ALA A 168 -2.91 -8.36 -6.53
C ALA A 168 -2.51 -9.71 -5.88
N GLY A 169 -3.35 -10.22 -4.98
CA GLY A 169 -3.17 -11.52 -4.32
C GLY A 169 -1.90 -11.63 -3.45
N LEU A 170 -1.74 -12.78 -2.78
CA LEU A 170 -0.58 -13.07 -1.94
C LEU A 170 0.55 -13.71 -2.77
N PHE A 171 1.79 -13.39 -2.43
CA PHE A 171 2.99 -14.06 -2.91
C PHE A 171 3.92 -14.36 -1.75
N ASN A 172 4.87 -15.25 -1.94
CA ASN A 172 5.93 -15.50 -0.98
C ASN A 172 7.28 -15.56 -1.72
N VAL A 173 8.41 -15.58 -1.01
CA VAL A 173 9.73 -15.50 -1.66
C VAL A 173 9.96 -16.71 -2.56
N ASN A 174 9.51 -17.90 -2.15
CA ASN A 174 9.65 -19.12 -2.95
C ASN A 174 8.82 -19.04 -4.24
N MET A 175 7.61 -18.46 -4.22
CA MET A 175 6.80 -18.20 -5.42
C MET A 175 7.50 -17.25 -6.39
N VAL A 176 8.26 -16.27 -5.88
CA VAL A 176 9.05 -15.35 -6.72
C VAL A 176 10.27 -16.06 -7.31
N LEU A 177 10.98 -16.87 -6.52
CA LEU A 177 12.14 -17.65 -6.96
C LEU A 177 11.78 -18.73 -7.99
N ASP A 178 10.56 -19.27 -7.93
CA ASP A 178 10.05 -20.26 -8.86
C ASP A 178 9.90 -19.71 -10.31
N ILE A 179 9.61 -18.42 -10.47
CA ILE A 179 9.45 -17.79 -11.80
C ILE A 179 10.76 -17.85 -12.63
N PRO A 180 11.90 -17.29 -12.17
CA PRO A 180 13.12 -17.29 -12.96
C PRO A 180 13.66 -18.72 -13.14
N ARG A 181 13.47 -19.63 -12.17
CA ARG A 181 13.87 -21.05 -12.32
C ARG A 181 13.13 -21.74 -13.46
N ARG A 182 11.82 -21.49 -13.61
CA ARG A 182 11.04 -22.03 -14.75
C ARG A 182 11.39 -21.38 -16.09
N ARG A 183 11.78 -20.10 -16.08
CA ARG A 183 12.16 -19.36 -17.30
C ARG A 183 13.58 -19.61 -17.77
N HIS A 184 14.48 -19.93 -16.86
CA HIS A 184 15.91 -20.08 -17.09
C HIS A 184 16.38 -21.36 -16.42
N SER A 185 15.93 -22.51 -16.93
CA SER A 185 16.32 -23.82 -16.42
C SER A 185 17.83 -24.11 -16.59
N ASP A 186 18.51 -23.33 -17.43
CA ASP A 186 19.94 -23.34 -17.66
C ASP A 186 20.76 -22.62 -16.56
N ARG A 187 20.10 -21.88 -15.65
CA ARG A 187 20.77 -21.10 -14.60
C ARG A 187 20.47 -21.63 -13.21
N LYS A 188 21.48 -21.62 -12.34
CA LYS A 188 21.27 -21.85 -10.91
C LYS A 188 20.78 -20.58 -10.23
N PHE A 189 19.70 -20.73 -9.48
CA PHE A 189 19.17 -19.71 -8.57
C PHE A 189 19.29 -20.21 -7.14
N ILE A 190 19.09 -19.32 -6.17
CA ILE A 190 19.01 -19.65 -4.74
C ILE A 190 17.96 -20.75 -4.56
N ASP A 191 18.21 -21.70 -3.65
CA ASP A 191 17.24 -22.75 -3.27
C ASP A 191 16.02 -22.16 -2.53
N ASP A 192 15.00 -22.97 -2.32
CA ASP A 192 13.83 -22.53 -1.55
C ASP A 192 14.22 -22.19 -0.11
N LEU A 193 13.68 -21.08 0.39
CA LEU A 193 13.73 -20.75 1.79
C LEU A 193 12.76 -21.65 2.58
N PRO A 194 12.94 -21.80 3.91
CA PRO A 194 12.01 -22.55 4.73
C PRO A 194 10.54 -22.14 4.50
N PRO A 195 9.57 -23.08 4.59
CA PRO A 195 8.17 -22.81 4.30
C PRO A 195 7.66 -21.55 5.01
N GLN A 196 7.11 -20.63 4.21
CA GLN A 196 6.55 -19.37 4.69
C GLN A 196 5.07 -19.57 5.00
N LYS A 197 4.65 -19.27 6.24
CA LYS A 197 3.24 -19.31 6.63
C LYS A 197 2.51 -18.11 6.00
N PRO A 198 1.25 -18.30 5.54
CA PRO A 198 0.48 -17.18 5.05
C PRO A 198 0.22 -16.18 6.18
N CYS A 199 0.45 -14.89 5.93
CA CYS A 199 0.26 -13.84 6.95
C CYS A 199 -1.06 -13.10 6.82
N LEU A 200 -1.82 -13.39 5.76
CA LEU A 200 -3.11 -12.79 5.45
C LEU A 200 -4.03 -13.89 4.95
N SER A 201 -5.28 -13.86 5.42
CA SER A 201 -6.35 -14.78 4.98
C SER A 201 -7.30 -14.10 4.00
N ILE A 202 -7.70 -12.85 4.28
CA ILE A 202 -8.73 -12.12 3.51
C ILE A 202 -8.36 -10.63 3.49
N ILE A 203 -8.45 -9.97 2.34
CA ILE A 203 -8.29 -8.51 2.26
C ILE A 203 -9.40 -7.94 1.35
N GLY A 204 -10.38 -7.30 1.98
CA GLY A 204 -11.42 -6.50 1.33
C GLY A 204 -12.32 -7.27 0.37
N ASP A 205 -13.20 -6.51 -0.29
CA ASP A 205 -14.06 -7.00 -1.35
C ASP A 205 -13.31 -6.98 -2.70
N GLU A 206 -12.78 -8.14 -3.11
CA GLU A 206 -12.13 -8.28 -4.42
C GLU A 206 -13.09 -8.00 -5.58
N SER A 207 -14.41 -8.19 -5.41
CA SER A 207 -15.39 -7.95 -6.46
C SER A 207 -15.45 -6.48 -6.87
N ARG A 208 -15.33 -5.56 -5.91
CA ARG A 208 -15.21 -4.12 -6.17
C ARG A 208 -13.92 -3.79 -6.92
N LEU A 209 -12.81 -4.40 -6.54
CA LEU A 209 -11.52 -4.19 -7.21
C LEU A 209 -11.53 -4.73 -8.64
N PHE A 210 -12.12 -5.90 -8.87
CA PHE A 210 -12.34 -6.46 -10.21
C PHE A 210 -13.32 -5.64 -11.02
N GLY A 211 -14.36 -5.07 -10.42
CA GLY A 211 -15.24 -4.11 -11.07
C GLY A 211 -14.48 -2.88 -11.60
N VAL A 212 -13.57 -2.33 -10.78
CA VAL A 212 -12.68 -1.24 -11.18
C VAL A 212 -11.75 -1.67 -12.32
N LEU A 213 -11.09 -2.83 -12.20
CA LEU A 213 -10.21 -3.34 -13.26
C LEU A 213 -10.95 -3.60 -14.57
N LYS A 214 -12.19 -4.10 -14.50
CA LYS A 214 -12.98 -4.42 -15.69
C LYS A 214 -13.32 -3.15 -16.45
N LYS A 215 -13.79 -2.13 -15.72
CA LYS A 215 -14.21 -0.85 -16.31
C LYS A 215 -13.03 0.00 -16.77
N TRP A 216 -11.98 0.11 -15.96
CA TRP A 216 -10.88 1.06 -16.18
C TRP A 216 -9.60 0.43 -16.71
N GLY A 217 -9.47 -0.89 -16.61
CA GLY A 217 -8.29 -1.65 -17.04
C GLY A 217 -8.54 -2.69 -18.11
N GLY A 218 -9.80 -2.86 -18.55
CA GLY A 218 -10.21 -3.83 -19.57
C GLY A 218 -9.99 -5.30 -19.16
N ARG A 219 -9.94 -5.60 -17.85
CA ARG A 219 -9.65 -6.95 -17.33
C ARG A 219 -10.49 -7.27 -16.11
N ASP A 220 -10.95 -8.51 -16.00
CA ASP A 220 -11.78 -9.01 -14.90
C ASP A 220 -10.98 -9.69 -13.78
N SER A 221 -9.65 -9.71 -13.90
CA SER A 221 -8.75 -10.44 -12.99
C SER A 221 -7.41 -9.71 -12.80
N TRP A 222 -6.69 -10.09 -11.74
CA TRP A 222 -5.34 -9.60 -11.48
C TRP A 222 -4.35 -10.13 -12.53
N ILE A 223 -3.32 -9.34 -12.82
CA ILE A 223 -2.15 -9.84 -13.58
C ILE A 223 -1.43 -10.85 -12.70
N SER A 224 -1.24 -12.06 -13.24
CA SER A 224 -0.60 -13.15 -12.50
C SER A 224 0.88 -12.82 -12.22
N LEU A 225 1.47 -13.54 -11.26
CA LEU A 225 2.88 -13.35 -10.91
C LEU A 225 3.79 -13.62 -12.11
N GLU A 226 3.43 -14.67 -12.84
CA GLU A 226 4.11 -15.18 -14.01
C GLU A 226 4.01 -14.18 -15.14
N GLN A 227 2.83 -13.60 -15.38
CA GLN A 227 2.65 -12.64 -16.45
C GLN A 227 3.55 -11.41 -16.25
N GLY A 228 3.72 -10.95 -15.01
CA GLY A 228 4.53 -9.77 -14.68
C GLY A 228 4.06 -8.50 -15.42
N PRO A 229 4.62 -7.33 -15.11
CA PRO A 229 4.45 -6.17 -15.98
C PRO A 229 5.23 -6.40 -17.28
N ARG A 230 4.58 -7.06 -18.24
CA ARG A 230 5.05 -7.12 -19.63
C ARG A 230 5.12 -5.69 -20.19
N ARG A 231 6.29 -5.31 -20.73
CA ARG A 231 6.54 -3.98 -21.33
C ARG A 231 5.90 -3.84 -22.72
N ASP A 232 5.32 -4.91 -23.25
CA ASP A 232 5.05 -5.14 -24.66
C ASP A 232 3.57 -5.13 -25.05
N GLU A 233 2.68 -4.60 -24.19
CA GLU A 233 1.29 -4.31 -24.59
C GLU A 233 1.02 -2.80 -24.49
N SER A 234 1.53 -2.07 -25.48
CA SER A 234 1.13 -0.70 -25.85
C SER A 234 0.23 -0.73 -27.07
#